data_AF-A0A2G9UY24-F1
#
_entry.id   AF-A0A2G9UY24-F1
#
_cell.length_a   1.000
_cell.length_b   1.000
_cell.length_c   1.000
_cell.angle_alpha   90.00
_cell.angle_beta   90.00
_cell.angle_gamma   90.00
#
_symmetry.space_group_name_H-M   'P 1'
#
loop_
_entity.id
_entity.type
_entity.pdbx_description
1 polymer ?
#
loop_
_entity_poly.entity_id
_entity_poly.type
_entity_poly.pdbx_seq_one_letter_code
_entity_poly.pdbx_strand_id
1 'polypeptide(L)'
;METNVRRRKRKDLLRLQIIRIIEIAIFRGLLDSTLIDLNGNLSPLILDFIDAMRANLESDLDRDIAVVTMMRLHFSKLIVVLIDNVSPENRGNLIPDDKKQSLFYLFIGWCSRTIAADKKNRENDVGDYEFEQNVLYSHVDKIAKELRDNF
;
A
#
# COMPACT_ATOMS: atom_id res chain seq x y z
N MET A 1 -2.91 31.74 8.68
CA MET A 1 -3.74 30.51 8.79
C MET A 1 -3.47 29.66 7.55
N GLU A 2 -2.99 28.43 7.71
CA GLU A 2 -2.79 27.52 6.58
C GLU A 2 -4.14 26.91 6.16
N THR A 3 -4.44 26.85 4.85
CA THR A 3 -5.72 26.28 4.38
C THR A 3 -5.76 24.77 4.63
N ASN A 4 -6.96 24.22 4.87
CA ASN A 4 -7.15 22.78 5.08
C ASN A 4 -6.55 21.91 3.95
N VAL A 5 -6.57 22.41 2.71
CA VAL A 5 -5.98 21.76 1.54
C VAL A 5 -4.45 21.73 1.63
N ARG A 6 -3.79 22.83 1.98
CA ARG A 6 -2.32 22.86 2.13
C ARG A 6 -1.84 21.92 3.24
N ARG A 7 -2.56 21.93 4.37
CA ARG A 7 -2.30 21.00 5.48
C ARG A 7 -2.46 19.53 5.05
N ARG A 8 -3.49 19.20 4.26
CA ARG A 8 -3.69 17.85 3.71
C ARG A 8 -2.53 17.45 2.80
N LYS A 9 -2.17 18.28 1.82
CA LYS A 9 -1.05 18.01 0.90
C LYS A 9 0.26 17.73 1.64
N ARG A 10 0.57 18.51 2.69
CA ARG A 10 1.76 18.28 3.52
C ARG A 10 1.72 16.92 4.22
N LYS A 11 0.56 16.55 4.79
CA LYS A 11 0.39 15.25 5.44
C LYS A 11 0.52 14.08 4.46
N ASP A 12 0.01 14.22 3.23
CA ASP A 12 0.12 13.18 2.21
C ASP A 12 1.57 12.98 1.77
N LEU A 13 2.33 14.07 1.60
CA LEU A 13 3.77 13.99 1.35
C LEU A 13 4.52 13.32 2.51
N LEU A 14 4.21 13.68 3.76
CA LEU A 14 4.83 13.05 4.93
C LEU A 14 4.55 11.55 4.98
N ARG A 15 3.31 11.12 4.74
CA ARG A 15 2.93 9.71 4.66
C ARG A 15 3.72 8.98 3.59
N LEU A 16 3.79 9.56 2.39
CA LEU A 16 4.56 8.99 1.28
C LEU A 16 6.04 8.80 1.66
N GLN A 17 6.65 9.79 2.31
CA GLN A 17 8.04 9.67 2.76
C GLN A 17 8.20 8.59 3.84
N ILE A 18 7.28 8.49 4.79
CA ILE A 18 7.31 7.44 5.82
C ILE A 18 7.24 6.05 5.18
N ILE A 19 6.34 5.83 4.22
CA ILE A 19 6.26 4.54 3.49
C ILE A 19 7.61 4.22 2.83
N ARG A 20 8.20 5.18 2.11
CA ARG A 20 9.49 4.99 1.44
C ARG A 20 10.63 4.68 2.41
N ILE A 21 10.66 5.34 3.57
CA ILE A 21 11.66 5.07 4.61
C ILE A 21 11.50 3.64 5.13
N ILE A 22 10.28 3.18 5.39
CA ILE A 22 10.00 1.82 5.83
C ILE A 22 10.40 0.80 4.75
N GLU A 23 10.06 1.04 3.48
CA GLU A 23 10.51 0.20 2.36
C GLU A 23 12.03 0.06 2.31
N ILE A 24 12.76 1.16 2.47
CA ILE A 24 14.23 1.17 2.47
C ILE A 24 14.77 0.42 3.69
N ALA A 25 14.15 0.59 4.86
CA ALA A 25 14.55 -0.11 6.08
C ALA A 25 14.40 -1.64 5.88
N ILE A 26 13.26 -2.08 5.35
CA ILE A 26 12.99 -3.48 5.00
C ILE A 26 14.03 -4.00 4.01
N PHE A 27 14.26 -3.27 2.92
CA PHE A 27 15.23 -3.65 1.88
C PHE A 27 16.66 -3.79 2.43
N ARG A 28 17.02 -3.01 3.45
CA ARG A 28 18.32 -3.08 4.13
C ARG A 28 18.39 -4.18 5.20
N GLY A 29 17.35 -5.00 5.35
CA GLY A 29 17.32 -6.09 6.32
C GLY A 29 17.02 -5.66 7.75
N LEU A 30 16.41 -4.48 7.95
CA LEU A 30 16.00 -4.00 9.28
C LEU A 30 14.65 -4.58 9.74
N LEU A 31 14.19 -5.67 9.11
CA LEU A 31 13.10 -6.52 9.60
C LEU A 31 13.66 -7.47 10.65
N ASP A 32 14.05 -6.92 11.78
CA ASP A 32 14.39 -7.68 12.97
C ASP A 32 13.21 -7.68 13.96
N SER A 33 13.49 -8.07 15.20
CA SER A 33 12.51 -8.12 16.29
C SER A 33 11.81 -6.77 16.57
N THR A 34 12.25 -5.67 15.97
CA THR A 34 11.60 -4.36 16.04
C THR A 34 10.31 -4.30 15.20
N LEU A 35 10.25 -5.04 14.09
CA LEU A 35 9.14 -4.99 13.14
C LEU A 35 8.29 -6.26 13.16
N ILE A 36 8.84 -7.39 13.59
CA ILE A 36 8.14 -8.68 13.65
C ILE A 36 8.38 -9.32 15.02
N ASP A 37 7.32 -9.82 15.65
CA ASP A 37 7.42 -10.53 16.93
C ASP A 37 7.85 -12.00 16.76
N LEU A 38 8.07 -12.70 17.88
CA LEU A 38 8.50 -14.10 17.89
C LEU A 38 7.48 -15.06 17.27
N ASN A 39 6.22 -14.64 17.13
CA ASN A 39 5.13 -15.43 16.55
C ASN A 39 4.94 -15.12 15.05
N GLY A 40 5.78 -14.24 14.49
CA GLY A 40 5.72 -13.84 13.09
C GLY A 40 4.75 -12.70 12.80
N ASN A 41 4.14 -12.06 13.81
CA ASN A 41 3.23 -10.93 13.60
C ASN A 41 4.00 -9.63 13.43
N LEU A 42 3.49 -8.72 12.60
CA LEU A 42 3.99 -7.34 12.59
C LEU A 42 3.82 -6.67 13.96
N SER A 43 4.77 -5.82 14.33
CA SER A 43 4.67 -5.05 15.55
C SER A 43 3.43 -4.14 15.53
N PRO A 44 2.78 -3.89 16.67
CA PRO A 44 1.55 -3.08 16.73
C PRO A 44 1.71 -1.70 16.06
N LEU A 45 2.88 -1.09 16.19
CA LEU A 45 3.20 0.19 15.54
C LEU A 45 3.08 0.13 14.01
N ILE A 46 3.57 -0.95 13.39
CA ILE A 46 3.49 -1.12 11.94
C ILE A 46 2.07 -1.49 11.51
N LEU A 47 1.36 -2.30 12.29
CA LEU A 47 -0.05 -2.61 12.03
C LEU A 47 -0.95 -1.37 12.09
N ASP A 48 -0.72 -0.49 13.06
CA ASP A 48 -1.46 0.78 13.19
C ASP A 48 -1.12 1.74 12.04
N PHE A 49 0.15 1.78 11.62
CA PHE A 49 0.56 2.55 10.46
C PHE A 49 -0.12 2.05 9.18
N ILE A 50 -0.15 0.73 8.95
CA ILE A 50 -0.80 0.11 7.80
C ILE A 50 -2.30 0.43 7.79
N ASP A 51 -2.97 0.32 8.93
CA ASP A 51 -4.41 0.63 9.02
C ASP A 51 -4.70 2.11 8.80
N ALA A 52 -3.88 3.01 9.37
CA ALA A 52 -3.99 4.45 9.13
C ALA A 52 -3.79 4.81 7.65
N MET A 53 -2.86 4.14 6.98
CA MET A 53 -2.63 4.32 5.55
C MET A 53 -3.77 3.78 4.69
N ARG A 54 -4.29 2.59 5.03
CA ARG A 54 -5.49 2.00 4.41
C ARG A 54 -6.66 2.97 4.50
N ALA A 55 -7.01 3.44 5.70
CA ALA A 55 -8.10 4.40 5.92
C ALA A 55 -7.89 5.70 5.12
N ASN A 56 -6.66 6.22 5.09
CA ASN A 56 -6.33 7.41 4.30
C ASN A 56 -6.51 7.18 2.80
N LEU A 57 -6.18 6.00 2.29
CA LEU A 57 -6.28 5.65 0.88
C LEU A 57 -7.70 5.26 0.43
N GLU A 58 -8.61 4.98 1.37
CA GLU A 58 -10.04 4.86 1.08
C GLU A 58 -10.69 6.22 0.82
N SER A 59 -10.22 7.28 1.49
CA SER A 59 -10.76 8.64 1.35
C SER A 59 -10.14 9.39 0.16
N ASP A 60 -10.65 9.17 -1.06
CA ASP A 60 -10.04 9.70 -2.30
C ASP A 60 -10.51 11.13 -2.72
N LEU A 61 -11.40 11.78 -1.98
CA LEU A 61 -12.05 13.02 -2.42
C LEU A 61 -11.09 14.23 -2.47
N ASP A 62 -11.07 14.93 -3.60
CA ASP A 62 -10.34 16.18 -3.89
C ASP A 62 -8.80 16.10 -3.75
N ARG A 63 -8.20 14.93 -3.98
CA ARG A 63 -6.75 14.75 -3.94
C ARG A 63 -6.12 14.85 -5.33
N ASP A 64 -4.85 15.25 -5.34
CA ASP A 64 -4.01 15.22 -6.52
C ASP A 64 -3.79 13.76 -6.94
N ILE A 65 -4.20 13.42 -8.16
CA ILE A 65 -4.19 12.05 -8.68
C ILE A 65 -2.76 11.51 -8.69
N ALA A 66 -1.75 12.31 -9.06
CA ALA A 66 -0.37 11.85 -9.11
C ALA A 66 0.14 11.44 -7.71
N VAL A 67 -0.18 12.24 -6.68
CA VAL A 67 0.19 11.93 -5.29
C VAL A 67 -0.53 10.69 -4.80
N VAL A 68 -1.82 10.52 -5.14
CA VAL A 68 -2.59 9.32 -4.76
C VAL A 68 -2.03 8.08 -5.45
N THR A 69 -1.73 8.14 -6.75
CA THR A 69 -1.13 7.03 -7.49
C THR A 69 0.20 6.61 -6.88
N MET A 70 1.10 7.57 -6.61
CA MET A 70 2.37 7.29 -5.92
C MET A 70 2.16 6.65 -4.54
N MET A 71 1.21 7.15 -3.74
CA MET A 71 0.93 6.55 -2.43
C MET A 71 0.39 5.11 -2.57
N ARG A 72 -0.48 4.83 -3.52
CA ARG A 72 -0.99 3.47 -3.79
C ARG A 72 0.12 2.52 -4.23
N LEU A 73 1.00 3.00 -5.11
CA LEU A 73 2.16 2.25 -5.62
C LEU A 73 3.10 1.86 -4.48
N HIS A 74 3.50 2.84 -3.66
CA HIS A 74 4.39 2.59 -2.53
C HIS A 74 3.72 1.79 -1.41
N PHE A 75 2.44 2.04 -1.11
CA PHE A 75 1.73 1.27 -0.10
C PHE A 75 1.58 -0.20 -0.49
N SER A 76 1.18 -0.49 -1.74
CA SER A 76 1.12 -1.88 -2.22
C SER A 76 2.49 -2.55 -2.23
N LYS A 77 3.54 -1.84 -2.65
CA LYS A 77 4.92 -2.32 -2.58
C LYS A 77 5.35 -2.64 -1.15
N LEU A 78 5.03 -1.77 -0.19
CA LEU A 78 5.30 -2.00 1.23
C LEU A 78 4.70 -3.32 1.70
N ILE A 79 3.43 -3.60 1.37
CA ILE A 79 2.79 -4.87 1.74
C ILE A 79 3.51 -6.05 1.08
N VAL A 80 3.87 -5.94 -0.20
CA VAL A 80 4.63 -6.99 -0.91
C VAL A 80 5.97 -7.27 -0.23
N VAL A 81 6.77 -6.24 0.06
CA VAL A 81 8.09 -6.44 0.68
C VAL A 81 7.99 -6.96 2.11
N LEU A 82 6.93 -6.61 2.85
CA LEU A 82 6.67 -7.20 4.17
C LEU A 82 6.41 -8.70 4.06
N ILE A 83 5.57 -9.14 3.13
CA ILE A 83 5.27 -10.56 2.90
C ILE A 83 6.53 -11.32 2.44
N ASP A 84 7.31 -10.74 1.52
CA ASP A 84 8.48 -11.39 0.92
C ASP A 84 9.63 -11.61 1.91
N ASN A 85 9.76 -10.74 2.91
CA ASN A 85 10.83 -10.83 3.90
C ASN A 85 10.47 -11.69 5.12
N VAL A 86 9.33 -12.37 5.08
CA VAL A 86 8.90 -13.30 6.12
C VAL A 86 8.91 -14.72 5.56
N SER A 87 9.38 -15.65 6.38
CA SER A 87 9.43 -17.05 5.99
C SER A 87 8.01 -17.56 5.70
N PRO A 88 7.82 -18.43 4.68
CA PRO A 88 6.49 -18.84 4.24
C PRO A 88 5.58 -19.33 5.36
N GLU A 89 6.12 -20.09 6.31
CA GLU A 89 5.42 -20.62 7.48
C GLU A 89 4.86 -19.55 8.44
N ASN A 90 5.44 -18.35 8.44
CA ASN A 90 5.03 -17.24 9.30
C ASN A 90 4.12 -16.23 8.59
N ARG A 91 3.96 -16.31 7.26
CA ARG A 91 3.14 -15.35 6.48
C ARG A 91 1.68 -15.35 6.89
N GLY A 92 1.15 -16.50 7.29
CA GLY A 92 -0.21 -16.64 7.81
C GLY A 92 -0.45 -15.75 9.05
N ASN A 93 0.57 -15.56 9.89
CA ASN A 93 0.46 -14.77 11.13
C ASN A 93 0.84 -13.29 10.95
N LEU A 94 1.45 -12.93 9.81
CA LEU A 94 2.07 -11.62 9.63
C LEU A 94 1.13 -10.43 9.89
N ILE A 95 -0.10 -10.55 9.40
CA ILE A 95 -1.15 -9.54 9.54
C ILE A 95 -2.35 -10.24 10.19
N PRO A 96 -3.15 -9.60 11.04
CA PRO A 96 -4.44 -10.16 11.49
C PRO A 96 -5.47 -10.33 10.34
N ASP A 97 -6.37 -11.32 10.45
CA ASP A 97 -7.34 -11.67 9.39
C ASP A 97 -8.32 -10.56 9.04
N ASP A 98 -8.79 -9.81 10.03
CA ASP A 98 -9.65 -8.64 9.85
C ASP A 98 -8.93 -7.53 9.05
N LYS A 99 -7.64 -7.32 9.31
CA LYS A 99 -6.81 -6.34 8.61
C LYS A 99 -6.49 -6.80 7.18
N LYS A 100 -6.24 -8.10 6.96
CA LYS A 100 -6.06 -8.68 5.62
C LYS A 100 -7.29 -8.50 4.75
N GLN A 101 -8.47 -8.79 5.31
CA GLN A 101 -9.73 -8.61 4.60
C GLN A 101 -9.95 -7.15 4.21
N SER A 102 -9.63 -6.22 5.12
CA SER A 102 -9.75 -4.77 4.86
C SER A 102 -8.77 -4.30 3.77
N LEU A 103 -7.53 -4.81 3.78
CA LEU A 103 -6.55 -4.56 2.71
C LEU A 103 -7.00 -5.13 1.36
N PHE A 104 -7.56 -6.33 1.35
CA PHE A 104 -8.08 -6.97 0.15
C PHE A 104 -9.15 -6.12 -0.52
N TYR A 105 -10.14 -5.63 0.23
CA TYR A 105 -11.18 -4.75 -0.31
C TYR A 105 -10.63 -3.43 -0.85
N LEU A 106 -9.64 -2.84 -0.16
CA LEU A 106 -8.97 -1.65 -0.63
C LEU A 106 -8.30 -1.88 -2.00
N PHE A 107 -7.52 -2.95 -2.13
CA PHE A 107 -6.77 -3.28 -3.35
C PHE A 107 -7.69 -3.60 -4.54
N ILE A 108 -8.74 -4.41 -4.34
CA ILE A 108 -9.75 -4.65 -5.39
C ILE A 108 -10.44 -3.35 -5.81
N GLY A 109 -10.69 -2.45 -4.85
CA GLY A 109 -11.25 -1.14 -5.13
C GLY A 109 -10.39 -0.31 -6.08
N TRP A 110 -9.06 -0.44 -6.04
CA TRP A 110 -8.16 0.25 -6.96
C TRP A 110 -8.20 -0.35 -8.36
N CYS A 111 -8.17 -1.68 -8.48
CA CYS A 111 -8.27 -2.37 -9.76
C CYS A 111 -9.56 -2.04 -10.50
N SER A 112 -10.68 -1.94 -9.77
CA SER A 112 -12.00 -1.63 -10.34
C SER A 112 -12.10 -0.19 -10.85
N ARG A 113 -11.48 0.77 -10.12
CA ARG A 113 -11.48 2.19 -10.50
C ARG A 113 -10.58 2.47 -11.70
N THR A 114 -9.47 1.77 -11.83
CA THR A 114 -8.57 1.91 -12.99
C THR A 114 -9.21 1.37 -14.27
N ILE A 115 -9.94 0.24 -14.24
CA ILE A 115 -10.72 -0.26 -15.40
C ILE A 115 -11.75 0.78 -15.89
N ALA A 116 -12.36 1.53 -14.96
CA ALA A 116 -13.29 2.59 -15.30
C ALA A 116 -12.60 3.84 -15.87
N ALA A 117 -11.37 4.15 -15.44
CA ALA A 117 -10.56 5.26 -15.95
C ALA A 117 -9.93 4.96 -17.32
N ASP A 118 -9.54 3.70 -17.57
CA ASP A 118 -8.99 3.22 -18.84
C ASP A 118 -10.00 3.35 -19.99
N LYS A 119 -11.31 3.22 -19.70
CA LYS A 119 -12.39 3.53 -20.64
C LYS A 119 -12.52 5.02 -20.98
N LYS A 120 -11.93 5.93 -20.18
CA LYS A 120 -12.15 7.38 -20.27
C LYS A 120 -10.95 8.16 -20.81
N ASN A 121 -9.72 7.70 -20.62
CA ASN A 121 -8.50 8.47 -20.91
C ASN A 121 -7.61 7.86 -22.01
N ARG A 122 -8.20 7.53 -23.17
CA ARG A 122 -7.42 7.54 -24.41
C ARG A 122 -7.30 8.98 -24.88
N GLU A 123 -6.36 9.73 -24.32
CA GLU A 123 -5.66 10.84 -24.97
C GLU A 123 -4.85 11.65 -23.94
N ASN A 124 -3.54 11.69 -24.19
CA ASN A 124 -2.51 12.56 -23.62
C ASN A 124 -1.84 12.08 -22.31
N ASP A 125 -0.55 11.76 -22.47
CA ASP A 125 0.43 11.30 -21.47
C ASP A 125 0.23 9.87 -20.94
N VAL A 126 0.35 8.91 -21.86
CA VAL A 126 -0.01 7.49 -21.61
C VAL A 126 1.14 6.69 -20.97
N GLY A 127 2.40 7.05 -21.22
CA GLY A 127 3.55 6.17 -20.91
C GLY A 127 3.84 5.94 -19.42
N ASP A 128 4.08 7.01 -18.66
CA ASP A 128 4.46 6.88 -17.24
C ASP A 128 3.28 6.44 -16.37
N TYR A 129 2.07 6.95 -16.65
CA TYR A 129 0.86 6.57 -15.93
C TYR A 129 0.48 5.10 -16.16
N GLU A 130 0.60 4.59 -17.39
CA GLU A 130 0.31 3.19 -17.70
C GLU A 130 1.32 2.25 -17.02
N PHE A 131 2.61 2.62 -16.98
CA PHE A 131 3.62 1.87 -16.26
C PHE A 131 3.34 1.79 -14.76
N GLU A 132 3.04 2.92 -14.10
CA GLU A 132 2.71 2.95 -12.67
C GLU A 132 1.47 2.10 -12.35
N GLN A 133 0.46 2.11 -13.22
CA GLN A 133 -0.73 1.25 -13.08
C GLN A 133 -0.37 -0.23 -13.22
N ASN A 134 0.43 -0.60 -14.22
CA ASN A 134 0.86 -1.97 -14.43
C ASN A 134 1.65 -2.52 -13.23
N VAL A 135 2.52 -1.72 -12.63
CA VAL A 135 3.25 -2.11 -11.41
C VAL A 135 2.29 -2.26 -10.23
N LEU A 136 1.34 -1.33 -10.06
CA LEU A 136 0.31 -1.43 -9.03
C LEU A 136 -0.52 -2.72 -9.19
N TYR A 137 -0.91 -3.07 -10.41
CA TYR A 137 -1.61 -4.33 -10.69
C TYR A 137 -0.79 -5.56 -10.34
N SER A 138 0.50 -5.56 -10.67
CA SER A 138 1.39 -6.66 -10.31
C SER A 138 1.49 -6.85 -8.79
N HIS A 139 1.59 -5.76 -8.03
CA HIS A 139 1.56 -5.84 -6.56
C HIS A 139 0.23 -6.37 -6.04
N VAL A 140 -0.89 -5.86 -6.55
CA VAL A 140 -2.23 -6.28 -6.11
C VAL A 140 -2.48 -7.76 -6.44
N ASP A 141 -2.09 -8.24 -7.62
CA ASP A 141 -2.22 -9.64 -8.00
C ASP A 141 -1.38 -10.55 -7.10
N LYS A 142 -0.14 -10.12 -6.79
CA LYS A 142 0.72 -10.85 -5.84
C LYS A 142 0.11 -10.90 -4.45
N ILE A 143 -0.37 -9.77 -3.93
CA ILE A 143 -1.04 -9.71 -2.63
C ILE A 143 -2.29 -10.61 -2.64
N ALA A 144 -3.10 -10.58 -3.70
CA ALA A 144 -4.29 -11.39 -3.82
C ALA A 144 -3.99 -12.90 -3.86
N LYS A 145 -2.85 -13.31 -4.45
CA LYS A 145 -2.37 -14.70 -4.43
C LYS A 145 -1.92 -15.10 -3.03
N GLU A 146 -1.07 -14.30 -2.38
CA GLU A 146 -0.62 -14.57 -1.00
C GLU A 146 -1.79 -14.56 0.00
N LEU A 147 -2.79 -13.72 -0.23
CA LEU A 147 -4.02 -13.71 0.57
C LEU A 147 -4.99 -14.87 0.23
N ARG A 148 -4.80 -15.58 -0.88
CA ARG A 148 -5.60 -16.77 -1.23
C ARG A 148 -4.93 -18.06 -0.77
N ASP A 149 -3.61 -18.10 -0.85
CA ASP A 149 -2.82 -19.29 -0.61
C ASP A 149 -2.45 -19.47 0.88
N ASN A 150 -2.54 -18.39 1.68
CA ASN A 150 -2.21 -18.40 3.12
C ASN A 150 -3.38 -18.03 4.05
N PHE A 151 -4.61 -17.87 3.53
CA PHE A 151 -5.87 -17.72 4.31
C PHE A 151 -6.87 -18.84 4.01
#